data_AF-A0A7Y3CS96-F1
#
_entry.id   AF-A0A7Y3CS96-F1
#
_cell.length_a   1.000
_cell.length_b   1.000
_cell.length_c   1.000
_cell.angle_alpha   90.00
_cell.angle_beta   90.00
_cell.angle_gamma   90.00
#
_symmetry.space_group_name_H-M   'P 1'
#
loop_
_entity.id
_entity.type
_entity.pdbx_description
1 polymer ?
#
loop_
_entity_poly.entity_id
_entity_poly.type
_entity_poly.pdbx_seq_one_letter_code
_entity_poly.pdbx_strand_id
1 'polypeptide(L)'
;GDVLLDDREYFDWTSQLIFFFVAVAVPNLLIPDRVENVLLVYTSRPPTINTYLVARLVAMAISVGVFLMIPQLVLLIGEALISPSFFGHLADNLAFWWRVPLTSFAYLAVNVGVAALVAAYINNRGAAIAIYIIGVNVLNGVGIGLSSINEYFSLLSIQFWPTRIRDWVFGVNTLDDFPGADLPIVAVLATTIAFLTLAVALILRRYRKLI
;
A
#
# COMPACT_ATOMS: atom_id res chain seq x y z
N GLY A 1 -9.20 -9.99 31.03
CA GLY A 1 -7.82 -9.64 31.38
C GLY A 1 -7.03 -9.67 30.11
N ASP A 2 -6.63 -8.50 29.63
CA ASP A 2 -5.39 -8.23 28.89
C ASP A 2 -4.93 -9.26 27.85
N VAL A 3 -5.84 -9.74 26.99
CA VAL A 3 -5.48 -10.41 25.71
C VAL A 3 -5.64 -9.44 24.52
N LEU A 4 -6.09 -8.20 24.77
CA LEU A 4 -5.97 -7.08 23.83
C LEU A 4 -4.54 -6.52 23.81
N LEU A 5 -3.53 -7.39 23.93
CA LEU A 5 -2.22 -7.11 23.36
C LEU A 5 -2.41 -7.12 21.84
N ASP A 6 -2.91 -5.99 21.38
CA ASP A 6 -2.26 -5.18 20.36
C ASP A 6 -2.57 -5.47 18.89
N ASP A 7 -3.86 -5.52 18.54
CA ASP A 7 -4.32 -5.38 17.14
C ASP A 7 -3.69 -4.16 16.44
N ARG A 8 -3.36 -3.11 17.22
CA ARG A 8 -2.73 -1.87 16.75
C ARG A 8 -1.26 -2.09 16.41
N GLU A 9 -0.45 -2.54 17.37
CA GLU A 9 0.97 -2.78 17.18
C GLU A 9 1.21 -3.88 16.14
N TYR A 10 0.36 -4.92 16.09
CA TYR A 10 0.44 -5.93 15.04
C TYR A 10 0.20 -5.35 13.64
N PHE A 11 -0.80 -4.48 13.50
CA PHE A 11 -1.07 -3.84 12.22
C PHE A 11 0.07 -2.91 11.81
N ASP A 12 0.63 -2.14 12.75
CA ASP A 12 1.74 -1.23 12.48
C ASP A 12 3.01 -2.01 12.11
N TRP A 13 3.34 -3.09 12.82
CA TRP A 13 4.42 -4.00 12.46
C TRP A 13 4.22 -4.63 11.08
N THR A 14 3.00 -5.11 10.80
CA THR A 14 2.67 -5.69 9.49
C THR A 14 2.84 -4.63 8.41
N SER A 15 2.33 -3.41 8.62
CA SER A 15 2.44 -2.29 7.67
C SER A 15 3.89 -1.94 7.34
N GLN A 16 4.77 -2.00 8.34
CA GLN A 16 6.20 -1.79 8.17
C GLN A 16 6.86 -2.91 7.35
N LEU A 17 6.47 -4.17 7.57
CA LEU A 17 6.92 -5.29 6.75
C LEU A 17 6.46 -5.16 5.29
N ILE A 18 5.23 -4.71 5.07
CA ILE A 18 4.69 -4.44 3.72
C ILE A 18 5.49 -3.34 3.06
N PHE A 19 5.81 -2.26 3.77
CA PHE A 19 6.62 -1.17 3.26
C PHE A 19 7.96 -1.68 2.71
N PHE A 20 8.69 -2.50 3.48
CA PHE A 20 9.96 -3.08 3.02
C PHE A 20 9.79 -4.14 1.92
N PHE A 21 8.75 -4.97 2.02
CA PHE A 21 8.47 -5.98 1.00
C PHE A 21 8.18 -5.32 -0.35
N VAL A 22 7.31 -4.32 -0.38
CA VAL A 22 6.97 -3.54 -1.58
C VAL A 22 8.19 -2.83 -2.15
N ALA A 23 9.05 -2.28 -1.27
CA ALA A 23 10.30 -1.63 -1.67
C ALA A 23 11.14 -2.56 -2.56
N VAL A 24 11.22 -3.84 -2.22
CA VAL A 24 12.04 -4.84 -2.93
C VAL A 24 11.27 -5.50 -4.08
N ALA A 25 10.02 -5.89 -3.86
CA ALA A 25 9.24 -6.69 -4.80
C ALA A 25 8.93 -5.91 -6.08
N VAL A 26 8.49 -4.66 -5.96
CA VAL A 26 8.02 -3.87 -7.12
C VAL A 26 9.16 -3.54 -8.10
N PRO A 27 10.34 -3.05 -7.67
CA PRO A 27 11.47 -2.84 -8.58
C PRO A 27 11.98 -4.14 -9.21
N ASN A 28 12.03 -5.25 -8.47
CA ASN A 28 12.44 -6.53 -9.03
C ASN A 28 11.46 -7.07 -10.07
N LEU A 29 10.18 -6.71 -9.96
CA LEU A 29 9.17 -7.13 -10.92
C LEU A 29 9.12 -6.22 -12.15
N LEU A 30 9.24 -4.89 -11.99
CA LEU A 30 9.02 -3.94 -13.08
C LEU A 30 10.29 -3.59 -13.88
N ILE A 31 11.46 -3.59 -13.25
CA ILE A 31 12.68 -3.08 -13.89
C ILE A 31 13.27 -4.06 -14.91
N PRO A 32 13.45 -5.37 -14.61
CA PRO A 32 14.06 -6.31 -15.57
C PRO A 32 13.33 -6.33 -16.91
N ASP A 33 12.00 -6.40 -16.90
CA ASP A 33 11.20 -6.47 -18.12
C ASP A 33 11.42 -5.26 -19.05
N ARG A 34 11.67 -4.08 -18.47
CA ARG A 34 11.88 -2.83 -19.20
C ARG A 34 13.33 -2.65 -19.65
N VAL A 35 14.29 -3.24 -18.92
CA VAL A 35 15.72 -3.15 -19.24
C VAL A 35 16.15 -4.24 -20.23
N GLU A 36 15.58 -5.45 -20.10
CA GLU A 36 16.03 -6.65 -20.80
C GLU A 36 15.17 -6.98 -22.06
N ASN A 37 14.09 -6.25 -22.32
CA ASN A 37 13.24 -6.36 -23.53
C ASN A 37 12.74 -7.79 -23.85
N VAL A 38 12.62 -8.65 -22.83
CA VAL A 38 12.36 -10.09 -23.01
C VAL A 38 10.96 -10.40 -23.56
N LEU A 39 10.02 -9.44 -23.46
CA LEU A 39 8.63 -9.59 -23.92
C LEU A 39 8.48 -9.82 -25.43
N LEU A 40 9.44 -9.34 -26.22
CA LEU A 40 9.45 -9.50 -27.68
C LEU A 40 9.85 -10.91 -28.14
N VAL A 41 10.51 -11.69 -27.28
CA VAL A 41 11.07 -13.01 -27.66
C VAL A 41 10.02 -14.13 -27.54
N TYR A 42 9.03 -13.98 -26.65
CA TYR A 42 8.07 -15.05 -26.34
C TYR A 42 6.68 -14.87 -26.96
N THR A 43 6.39 -13.73 -27.60
CA THR A 43 5.05 -13.45 -28.12
C THR A 43 5.05 -13.30 -29.64
N SER A 44 4.27 -14.13 -30.34
CA SER A 44 4.10 -14.07 -31.81
C SER A 44 3.35 -12.79 -32.27
N ARG A 45 2.69 -12.11 -31.33
CA ARG A 45 2.19 -10.74 -31.46
C ARG A 45 2.56 -9.95 -30.21
N PRO A 46 3.17 -8.76 -30.33
CA PRO A 46 3.49 -7.93 -29.17
C PRO A 46 2.19 -7.63 -28.38
N PRO A 47 2.11 -7.96 -27.08
CA PRO A 47 0.98 -7.54 -26.27
C PRO A 47 0.89 -6.02 -26.24
N THR A 48 -0.34 -5.47 -26.26
CA THR A 48 -0.50 -4.02 -26.11
C THR A 48 0.00 -3.57 -24.74
N ILE A 49 0.60 -2.38 -24.67
CA ILE A 49 1.20 -1.81 -23.44
C ILE A 49 0.22 -1.86 -22.27
N ASN A 50 -1.06 -1.56 -22.55
CA ASN A 50 -2.10 -1.52 -21.52
C ASN A 50 -2.37 -2.93 -20.96
N THR A 51 -2.51 -3.94 -21.82
CA THR A 51 -2.73 -5.33 -21.36
C THR A 51 -1.55 -5.82 -20.53
N TYR A 52 -0.32 -5.52 -20.97
CA TYR A 52 0.89 -5.88 -20.23
C TYR A 52 0.95 -5.22 -18.85
N LEU A 53 0.78 -3.89 -18.78
CA LEU A 53 0.84 -3.16 -17.52
C LEU A 53 -0.28 -3.57 -16.56
N VAL A 54 -1.51 -3.76 -17.06
CA VAL A 54 -2.62 -4.23 -16.24
C VAL A 54 -2.34 -5.62 -15.68
N ALA A 55 -1.87 -6.56 -16.51
CA ALA A 55 -1.52 -7.90 -16.05
C ALA A 55 -0.44 -7.86 -14.96
N ARG A 56 0.59 -7.02 -15.12
CA ARG A 56 1.67 -6.88 -14.13
C ARG A 56 1.19 -6.24 -12.84
N LEU A 57 0.36 -5.19 -12.93
CA LEU A 57 -0.26 -4.54 -11.77
C LEU A 57 -1.20 -5.49 -11.01
N VAL A 58 -1.99 -6.30 -11.73
CA VAL A 58 -2.85 -7.32 -11.12
C VAL A 58 -2.02 -8.41 -10.45
N ALA A 59 -0.96 -8.90 -11.09
CA ALA A 59 -0.04 -9.87 -10.49
C ALA A 59 0.61 -9.33 -9.21
N MET A 60 1.04 -8.06 -9.21
CA MET A 60 1.51 -7.37 -8.00
C MET A 60 0.42 -7.27 -6.94
N ALA A 61 -0.77 -6.84 -7.34
CA ALA A 61 -1.89 -6.65 -6.42
C ALA A 61 -2.25 -7.97 -5.73
N ILE A 62 -2.26 -9.08 -6.46
CA ILE A 62 -2.49 -10.41 -5.89
C ILE A 62 -1.31 -10.82 -5.00
N SER A 63 -0.07 -10.67 -5.45
CA SER A 63 1.11 -11.14 -4.70
C SER A 63 1.28 -10.39 -3.37
N VAL A 64 1.22 -9.07 -3.42
CA VAL A 64 1.29 -8.20 -2.22
C VAL A 64 0.01 -8.34 -1.40
N GLY A 65 -1.15 -8.44 -2.04
CA GLY A 65 -2.44 -8.61 -1.38
C GLY A 65 -2.53 -9.89 -0.55
N VAL A 66 -2.06 -11.02 -1.08
CA VAL A 66 -1.99 -12.28 -0.33
C VAL A 66 -1.06 -12.11 0.89
N PHE A 67 0.09 -11.46 0.71
CA PHE A 67 1.02 -11.19 1.81
C PHE A 67 0.40 -10.31 2.92
N LEU A 68 -0.42 -9.33 2.54
CA LEU A 68 -1.19 -8.47 3.45
C LEU A 68 -2.28 -9.25 4.20
N MET A 69 -2.98 -10.15 3.52
CA MET A 69 -4.15 -10.82 4.08
C MET A 69 -3.80 -12.01 4.97
N ILE A 70 -2.72 -12.75 4.69
CA ILE A 70 -2.36 -13.94 5.48
C ILE A 70 -2.23 -13.65 6.98
N PRO A 71 -1.45 -12.64 7.42
CA PRO A 71 -1.31 -12.32 8.84
C PRO A 71 -2.66 -12.03 9.53
N GLN A 72 -3.52 -11.28 8.84
CA GLN A 72 -4.84 -10.89 9.34
C GLN A 72 -5.79 -12.07 9.46
N LEU A 73 -5.77 -12.99 8.49
CA LEU A 73 -6.55 -14.23 8.53
C LEU A 73 -6.08 -15.15 9.65
N VAL A 74 -4.77 -15.23 9.88
CA VAL A 74 -4.19 -16.03 10.97
C VAL A 74 -4.66 -15.51 12.33
N LEU A 75 -4.67 -14.19 12.53
CA LEU A 75 -5.21 -13.60 13.76
C LEU A 75 -6.69 -13.88 13.95
N LEU A 76 -7.53 -13.58 12.96
CA LEU A 76 -8.98 -13.80 13.04
C LEU A 76 -9.31 -15.28 13.35
N ILE A 77 -8.61 -16.20 12.70
CA ILE A 77 -8.79 -17.63 12.92
C ILE A 77 -8.29 -18.00 14.33
N GLY A 78 -7.14 -17.46 14.75
CA GLY A 78 -6.57 -17.67 16.08
C GLY A 78 -7.52 -17.25 17.20
N GLU A 79 -8.14 -16.07 17.08
CA GLU A 79 -9.14 -15.59 18.04
C GLU A 79 -10.38 -16.48 18.06
N ALA A 80 -10.87 -16.89 16.88
CA ALA A 80 -12.01 -17.79 16.78
C ALA A 80 -11.73 -19.15 17.44
N LEU A 81 -10.50 -19.67 17.35
CA LEU A 81 -10.07 -20.94 17.95
C LEU A 81 -10.06 -20.91 19.49
N ILE A 82 -9.79 -19.75 20.09
CA ILE A 82 -9.74 -19.57 21.55
C ILE A 82 -11.12 -19.17 22.11
N SER A 83 -12.04 -18.74 21.22
CA SER A 83 -13.39 -18.34 21.60
C SER A 83 -14.27 -19.52 22.05
N PRO A 84 -15.32 -19.27 22.86
CA PRO A 84 -16.26 -20.32 23.30
C PRO A 84 -17.04 -21.01 22.16
N SER A 85 -17.16 -20.35 21.01
CA SER A 85 -17.85 -20.88 19.83
C SER A 85 -17.16 -20.34 18.58
N PHE A 86 -16.42 -21.21 17.89
CA PHE A 86 -15.69 -20.87 16.68
C PHE A 86 -16.57 -20.20 15.62
N PHE A 87 -17.68 -20.83 15.25
CA PHE A 87 -18.59 -20.31 14.24
C PHE A 87 -19.38 -19.09 14.72
N GLY A 88 -19.69 -19.00 16.02
CA GLY A 88 -20.33 -17.83 16.62
C GLY A 88 -19.43 -16.60 16.50
N HIS A 89 -18.17 -16.74 16.90
CA HIS A 89 -17.19 -15.66 16.81
C HIS A 89 -16.95 -15.20 15.36
N LEU A 90 -16.93 -16.13 14.41
CA LEU A 90 -16.77 -15.80 12.99
C LEU A 90 -17.97 -15.04 12.41
N ALA A 91 -19.18 -15.38 12.85
CA ALA A 91 -20.42 -14.72 12.46
C ALA A 91 -20.56 -13.33 13.10
N ASP A 92 -20.19 -13.19 14.38
CA ASP A 92 -20.23 -11.92 15.10
C ASP A 92 -19.21 -10.91 14.53
N ASN A 93 -18.10 -11.41 13.98
CA ASN A 93 -17.08 -10.60 13.32
C ASN A 93 -17.26 -10.48 11.80
N LEU A 94 -18.50 -10.58 11.28
CA LEU A 94 -18.75 -10.53 9.84
C LEU A 94 -18.21 -9.25 9.17
N ALA A 95 -18.22 -8.13 9.91
CA ALA A 95 -17.69 -6.86 9.43
C ALA A 95 -16.18 -6.91 9.13
N PHE A 96 -15.43 -7.75 9.84
CA PHE A 96 -13.97 -7.88 9.66
C PHE A 96 -13.62 -8.39 8.25
N TRP A 97 -14.46 -9.26 7.68
CA TRP A 97 -14.24 -9.89 6.38
C TRP A 97 -14.18 -8.93 5.20
N TRP A 98 -14.85 -7.78 5.27
CA TRP A 98 -14.78 -6.75 4.22
C TRP A 98 -13.85 -5.59 4.61
N ARG A 99 -13.70 -5.30 5.91
CA ARG A 99 -12.83 -4.23 6.40
C ARG A 99 -11.36 -4.54 6.15
N VAL A 100 -10.91 -5.76 6.44
CA VAL A 100 -9.52 -6.19 6.21
C VAL A 100 -9.08 -6.09 4.75
N PRO A 101 -9.80 -6.65 3.76
CA PRO A 101 -9.39 -6.50 2.35
C PRO A 101 -9.43 -5.05 1.90
N LEU A 102 -10.39 -4.24 2.39
CA LEU A 102 -10.48 -2.84 2.03
C LEU A 102 -9.28 -2.03 2.52
N THR A 103 -8.89 -2.20 3.79
CA THR A 103 -7.71 -1.51 4.34
C THR A 103 -6.43 -2.04 3.73
N SER A 104 -6.31 -3.35 3.55
CA SER A 104 -5.17 -3.97 2.85
C SER A 104 -5.00 -3.40 1.44
N PHE A 105 -6.10 -3.20 0.72
CA PHE A 105 -6.09 -2.58 -0.60
C PHE A 105 -5.62 -1.12 -0.55
N ALA A 106 -6.00 -0.35 0.48
CA ALA A 106 -5.51 1.02 0.64
C ALA A 106 -3.99 1.07 0.85
N TYR A 107 -3.44 0.22 1.72
CA TYR A 107 -1.99 0.08 1.91
C TYR A 107 -1.28 -0.36 0.64
N LEU A 108 -1.84 -1.35 -0.07
CA LEU A 108 -1.31 -1.83 -1.32
C LEU A 108 -1.28 -0.72 -2.37
N ALA A 109 -2.40 -0.05 -2.58
CA ALA A 109 -2.54 0.97 -3.62
C ALA A 109 -1.51 2.09 -3.43
N VAL A 110 -1.37 2.61 -2.20
CA VAL A 110 -0.43 3.69 -1.89
C VAL A 110 1.02 3.21 -2.06
N ASN A 111 1.43 2.14 -1.37
CA ASN A 111 2.82 1.70 -1.36
C ASN A 111 3.27 1.19 -2.75
N VAL A 112 2.45 0.37 -3.41
CA VAL A 112 2.74 -0.11 -4.77
C VAL A 112 2.69 1.04 -5.76
N GLY A 113 1.76 1.98 -5.62
CA GLY A 113 1.68 3.17 -6.48
C GLY A 113 2.96 3.99 -6.46
N VAL A 114 3.49 4.28 -5.27
CA VAL A 114 4.77 5.00 -5.11
C VAL A 114 5.94 4.18 -5.64
N ALA A 115 6.07 2.92 -5.25
CA ALA A 115 7.17 2.07 -5.66
C ALA A 115 7.19 1.85 -7.19
N ALA A 116 6.01 1.66 -7.80
CA ALA A 116 5.88 1.50 -9.24
C ALA A 116 6.21 2.80 -9.99
N LEU A 117 5.83 3.96 -9.43
CA LEU A 117 6.21 5.25 -9.98
C LEU A 117 7.73 5.42 -9.96
N VAL A 118 8.40 5.11 -8.84
CA VAL A 118 9.87 5.13 -8.77
C VAL A 118 10.49 4.17 -9.79
N ALA A 119 10.02 2.92 -9.85
CA ALA A 119 10.52 1.90 -10.77
C ALA A 119 10.32 2.24 -12.26
N ALA A 120 9.31 3.06 -12.60
CA ALA A 120 9.09 3.50 -13.97
C ALA A 120 10.19 4.45 -14.48
N TYR A 121 10.80 5.23 -13.59
CA TYR A 121 11.80 6.24 -13.92
C TYR A 121 13.24 5.81 -13.63
N ILE A 122 13.44 4.88 -12.69
CA ILE A 122 14.77 4.41 -12.27
C ILE A 122 15.10 3.06 -12.92
N ASN A 123 16.27 2.94 -13.55
CA ASN A 123 16.70 1.73 -14.26
C ASN A 123 17.48 0.73 -13.39
N ASN A 124 17.95 1.16 -12.21
CA ASN A 124 18.70 0.32 -11.30
C ASN A 124 17.81 -0.13 -10.14
N ARG A 125 17.76 -1.44 -9.90
CA ARG A 125 16.94 -2.06 -8.84
C ARG A 125 17.31 -1.55 -7.45
N GLY A 126 18.60 -1.56 -7.10
CA GLY A 126 19.09 -1.07 -5.81
C GLY A 126 18.78 0.40 -5.58
N ALA A 127 18.99 1.24 -6.61
CA ALA A 127 18.66 2.66 -6.54
C ALA A 127 17.15 2.91 -6.38
N ALA A 128 16.30 2.16 -7.09
CA ALA A 128 14.85 2.28 -6.96
C ALA A 128 14.37 1.88 -5.55
N ILE A 129 14.90 0.80 -4.99
CA ILE A 129 14.64 0.38 -3.60
C ILE A 129 15.03 1.49 -2.63
N ALA A 130 16.26 2.02 -2.75
CA ALA A 130 16.77 3.07 -1.87
C ALA A 130 15.95 4.37 -1.96
N ILE A 131 15.63 4.81 -3.18
CA ILE A 131 14.82 6.01 -3.43
C ILE A 131 13.41 5.85 -2.84
N TYR A 132 12.80 4.67 -2.97
CA TYR A 132 11.50 4.42 -2.35
C TYR A 132 11.60 4.51 -0.81
N ILE A 133 12.53 3.78 -0.20
CA ILE A 133 12.66 3.72 1.26
C ILE A 133 12.97 5.10 1.83
N ILE A 134 14.01 5.75 1.32
CA ILE A 134 14.47 7.05 1.80
C ILE A 134 13.43 8.12 1.45
N GLY A 135 12.95 8.14 0.21
CA GLY A 135 12.04 9.15 -0.29
C GLY A 135 10.72 9.20 0.47
N VAL A 136 10.10 8.04 0.75
CA VAL A 136 8.87 7.99 1.54
C VAL A 136 9.09 8.48 2.96
N ASN A 137 10.19 8.09 3.62
CA ASN A 137 10.48 8.54 4.98
C ASN A 137 10.80 10.04 5.05
N VAL A 138 11.54 10.57 4.08
CA VAL A 138 11.80 12.02 3.97
C VAL A 138 10.49 12.78 3.78
N LEU A 139 9.61 12.32 2.88
CA LEU A 139 8.31 12.96 2.66
C LEU A 139 7.43 12.94 3.91
N ASN A 140 7.42 11.82 4.65
CA ASN A 140 6.77 11.73 5.96
C ASN A 140 7.34 12.73 6.96
N GLY A 141 8.67 12.81 7.10
CA GLY A 141 9.31 13.75 8.01
C GLY A 141 9.02 15.20 7.65
N VAL A 142 9.00 15.53 6.35
CA VAL A 142 8.65 16.88 5.86
C VAL A 142 7.18 17.18 6.14
N GLY A 143 6.26 16.25 5.89
CA GLY A 143 4.84 16.45 6.17
C GLY A 143 4.56 16.70 7.64
N ILE A 144 5.20 15.94 8.53
CA ILE A 144 5.13 16.12 9.98
C ILE A 144 5.80 17.43 10.42
N GLY A 145 6.94 17.81 9.84
CA GLY A 145 7.62 19.05 10.22
C GLY A 145 6.82 20.30 9.85
N LEU A 146 6.22 20.30 8.65
CA LEU A 146 5.46 21.42 8.13
C LEU A 146 4.03 21.50 8.66
N SER A 147 3.50 20.42 9.26
CA SER A 147 2.13 20.42 9.82
C SER A 147 1.94 21.43 10.96
N SER A 148 3.02 21.84 11.63
CA SER A 148 3.02 22.93 12.61
C SER A 148 2.62 24.29 12.01
N ILE A 149 2.83 24.48 10.71
CA ILE A 149 2.46 25.69 9.97
C ILE A 149 1.02 25.57 9.47
N ASN A 150 0.68 24.40 8.92
CA ASN A 150 -0.65 24.10 8.42
C ASN A 150 -0.86 22.58 8.44
N GLU A 151 -1.90 22.11 9.13
CA GLU A 151 -2.23 20.69 9.28
C GLU A 151 -2.34 19.93 7.94
N TYR A 152 -2.73 20.58 6.84
CA TYR A 152 -2.82 19.97 5.51
C TYR A 152 -1.46 19.51 4.97
N PHE A 153 -0.33 20.02 5.50
CA PHE A 153 0.99 19.51 5.13
C PHE A 153 1.23 18.07 5.62
N SER A 154 0.48 17.58 6.60
CA SER A 154 0.48 16.16 6.98
C SER A 154 0.10 15.24 5.82
N LEU A 155 -0.62 15.76 4.82
CA LEU A 155 -0.95 15.01 3.61
C LEU A 155 0.29 14.75 2.75
N LEU A 156 1.44 15.41 2.96
CA LEU A 156 2.70 15.01 2.33
C LEU A 156 3.25 13.71 2.89
N SER A 157 2.83 13.33 4.10
CA SER A 157 3.19 12.07 4.72
C SER A 157 2.43 10.93 4.07
N ILE A 158 3.01 10.32 3.05
CA ILE A 158 2.39 9.25 2.25
C ILE A 158 1.90 8.09 3.13
N GLN A 159 2.63 7.75 4.21
CA GLN A 159 2.24 6.67 5.11
C GLN A 159 1.05 7.02 6.02
N PHE A 160 0.72 8.31 6.17
CA PHE A 160 -0.46 8.75 6.93
C PHE A 160 -1.76 8.28 6.28
N TRP A 161 -1.85 8.30 4.95
CA TRP A 161 -3.12 8.06 4.26
C TRP A 161 -3.72 6.66 4.47
N PRO A 162 -3.00 5.55 4.23
CA PRO A 162 -3.58 4.23 4.40
C PRO A 162 -3.90 3.93 5.88
N THR A 163 -3.11 4.47 6.82
CA THR A 163 -3.35 4.37 8.26
C THR A 163 -4.62 5.13 8.67
N ARG A 164 -4.81 6.35 8.17
CA ARG A 164 -6.02 7.14 8.45
C ARG A 164 -7.28 6.52 7.84
N ILE A 165 -7.17 5.92 6.66
CA ILE A 165 -8.26 5.15 6.03
C ILE A 165 -8.59 3.92 6.87
N ARG A 166 -7.59 3.18 7.37
CA ARG A 166 -7.78 2.04 8.28
C ARG A 166 -8.55 2.46 9.52
N ASP A 167 -8.08 3.51 10.19
CA ASP A 167 -8.68 4.05 11.41
C ASP A 167 -10.16 4.39 11.20
N TRP A 168 -10.48 5.06 10.09
CA TRP A 168 -11.85 5.36 9.72
C TRP A 168 -12.70 4.10 9.45
N VAL A 169 -12.16 3.08 8.76
CA VAL A 169 -12.87 1.83 8.46
C VAL A 169 -13.15 1.00 9.71
N PHE A 170 -12.21 0.99 10.66
CA PHE A 170 -12.32 0.23 11.91
C PHE A 170 -12.99 1.03 13.04
N GLY A 171 -13.20 2.34 12.87
CA GLY A 171 -13.77 3.21 13.90
C GLY A 171 -12.82 3.39 15.10
N VAL A 172 -11.52 3.28 14.86
CA VAL A 172 -10.46 3.46 15.85
C VAL A 172 -9.71 4.74 15.54
N ASN A 173 -9.16 5.39 16.56
CA ASN A 173 -8.19 6.45 16.36
C ASN A 173 -6.86 6.01 16.96
N THR A 174 -5.91 5.70 16.08
CA THR A 174 -4.53 5.36 16.46
C THR A 174 -3.58 6.52 16.21
N LEU A 175 -4.05 7.49 15.43
CA LEU A 175 -3.31 8.66 15.00
C LEU A 175 -3.63 9.90 15.84
N ASP A 176 -4.18 9.76 17.05
CA ASP A 176 -4.62 10.92 17.87
C ASP A 176 -3.50 11.96 18.08
N ASP A 177 -2.25 11.51 18.22
CA ASP A 177 -1.07 12.38 18.36
C ASP A 177 -0.42 12.78 17.02
N PHE A 178 -0.92 12.25 15.89
CA PHE A 178 -0.36 12.53 14.57
C PHE A 178 -0.89 13.87 14.04
N PRO A 179 -0.01 14.77 13.57
CA PRO A 179 -0.46 16.03 13.00
C PRO A 179 -1.38 15.81 11.78
N GLY A 180 -2.57 16.38 11.78
CA GLY A 180 -3.58 16.17 10.73
C GLY A 180 -4.57 15.03 11.00
N ALA A 181 -4.56 14.42 12.19
CA ALA A 181 -5.58 13.46 12.61
C ALA A 181 -7.02 13.99 12.48
N ASP A 182 -7.18 15.29 12.78
CA ASP A 182 -8.44 16.03 12.73
C ASP A 182 -8.89 16.38 11.31
N LEU A 183 -8.05 16.14 10.30
CA LEU A 183 -8.42 16.41 8.91
C LEU A 183 -9.65 15.58 8.52
N PRO A 184 -10.58 16.17 7.74
CA PRO A 184 -11.71 15.43 7.20
C PRO A 184 -11.23 14.23 6.38
N ILE A 185 -11.81 13.05 6.62
CA ILE A 185 -11.45 11.83 5.88
C ILE A 185 -11.57 12.01 4.35
N VAL A 186 -12.49 12.88 3.91
CA VAL A 186 -12.68 13.23 2.50
C VAL A 186 -11.42 13.86 1.90
N ALA A 187 -10.67 14.68 2.66
CA ALA A 187 -9.42 15.28 2.18
C ALA A 187 -8.33 14.22 1.98
N VAL A 188 -8.25 13.24 2.88
CA VAL A 188 -7.30 12.11 2.78
C VAL A 188 -7.64 11.21 1.60
N LEU A 189 -8.92 10.86 1.44
CA LEU A 189 -9.39 10.06 0.30
C LEU A 189 -9.16 10.79 -1.03
N ALA A 190 -9.50 12.08 -1.11
CA ALA A 190 -9.28 12.90 -2.30
C ALA A 190 -7.79 12.96 -2.67
N THR A 191 -6.92 13.18 -1.68
CA THR A 191 -5.47 13.19 -1.89
C THR A 191 -4.96 11.84 -2.37
N THR A 192 -5.42 10.74 -1.74
CA THR A 192 -5.03 9.38 -2.12
C THR A 192 -5.44 9.08 -3.56
N ILE A 193 -6.68 9.39 -3.94
CA ILE A 193 -7.19 9.16 -5.30
C ILE A 193 -6.45 10.04 -6.31
N ALA A 194 -6.23 11.32 -6.00
CA ALA A 194 -5.48 12.24 -6.85
C ALA A 194 -4.04 11.75 -7.07
N PHE A 195 -3.38 11.25 -6.02
CA PHE A 195 -2.05 10.66 -6.13
C PHE A 195 -2.04 9.41 -7.00
N LEU A 196 -2.94 8.46 -6.76
CA LEU A 196 -2.99 7.20 -7.52
C LEU A 196 -3.27 7.45 -9.01
N THR A 197 -4.21 8.34 -9.31
CA THR A 197 -4.51 8.73 -10.70
C THR A 197 -3.31 9.39 -11.37
N LEU A 198 -2.62 10.30 -10.68
CA LEU A 198 -1.41 10.93 -11.18
C LEU A 198 -0.28 9.91 -11.40
N ALA A 199 -0.04 9.02 -10.44
CA ALA A 199 0.99 7.99 -10.52
C ALA A 199 0.74 7.07 -11.72
N VAL A 200 -0.49 6.56 -11.89
CA VAL A 200 -0.88 5.73 -13.03
C VAL A 200 -0.70 6.50 -14.34
N ALA A 201 -1.14 7.76 -14.43
CA ALA A 201 -0.99 8.57 -15.63
C ALA A 201 0.49 8.78 -16.02
N LEU A 202 1.36 9.05 -15.04
CA LEU A 202 2.80 9.23 -15.25
C LEU A 202 3.48 7.93 -15.68
N ILE A 203 3.15 6.81 -15.04
CA ILE A 203 3.67 5.48 -15.41
C ILE A 203 3.26 5.16 -16.86
N LEU A 204 1.98 5.29 -17.21
CA LEU A 204 1.49 5.05 -18.56
C LEU A 204 2.19 5.95 -19.59
N ARG A 205 2.35 7.24 -19.27
CA ARG A 205 3.07 8.19 -20.13
C ARG A 205 4.53 7.79 -20.33
N ARG A 206 5.20 7.26 -19.29
CA ARG A 206 6.59 6.81 -19.36
C ARG A 206 6.73 5.58 -20.24
N TYR A 207 5.88 4.57 -20.05
CA TYR A 207 5.93 3.32 -20.83
C TYR A 207 5.61 3.54 -22.31
N ARG A 208 4.69 4.47 -22.64
CA ARG A 208 4.41 4.83 -24.05
C ARG A 208 5.58 5.48 -24.79
N LYS A 209 6.56 6.05 -24.09
CA LYS A 209 7.74 6.69 -24.70
C LYS A 209 8.90 5.72 -24.97
N LEU A 210 8.82 4.48 -24.48
CA LEU A 210 9.90 3.50 -24.58
C LEU A 210 9.78 2.59 -25.81
N ILE A 211 8.70 2.75 -26.56
CA ILE A 211 8.41 2.10 -27.86
C ILE A 211 8.44 3.21 -28.91
#